data_AF-A0A6I4NCI6-F1
#
_entry.id   AF-A0A6I4NCI6-F1
#
_cell.length_a   1.000
_cell.length_b   1.000
_cell.length_c   1.000
_cell.angle_alpha   90.00
_cell.angle_beta   90.00
_cell.angle_gamma   90.00
#
_symmetry.space_group_name_H-M   'P 1'
#
loop_
_entity.id
_entity.type
_entity.pdbx_description
1 polymer ?
#
loop_
_entity_poly.entity_id
_entity_poly.type
_entity_poly.pdbx_seq_one_letter_code
_entity_poly.pdbx_strand_id
1 'polypeptide(L)'
;MGEESGKGWWTAYRQVLDQPVLDLAELEAAADALHSYESLFIPGVLQIAEYTRSIFRSSQSERSTSELERAVQFRMERQKILAQERPPTLHAVIHEAALHVRFGSTAVMRKQLLHLIRMAELPHVTIQVLPFTAEGLSAFSTPFLLVGSHGAALETVLVETPASSLYVHEREAVDKYTTRFARLSSTALPPLDPKVPASAHDSRDSLSLIQHLLYGLQEI
;
A
#
# COMPACT_ATOMS: atom_id res chain seq x y z
N MET A 1 -6.26 0.06 30.08
CA MET A 1 -7.08 1.28 30.03
C MET A 1 -7.71 1.28 28.65
N GLY A 2 -9.00 0.97 28.57
CA GLY A 2 -9.67 0.70 27.31
C GLY A 2 -9.80 1.99 26.50
N GLU A 3 -9.16 2.03 25.33
CA GLU A 3 -9.57 2.98 24.30
C GLU A 3 -10.99 2.60 23.89
N GLU A 4 -11.91 3.56 23.99
CA GLU A 4 -13.27 3.38 23.50
C GLU A 4 -13.20 3.16 21.99
N SER A 5 -13.43 1.92 21.57
CA SER A 5 -13.65 1.53 20.17
C SER A 5 -14.56 2.56 19.48
N GLY A 6 -14.11 3.11 18.34
CA GLY A 6 -14.85 4.08 17.54
C GLY A 6 -14.58 5.59 17.76
N LYS A 7 -13.54 5.99 18.53
CA LYS A 7 -13.16 7.41 18.75
C LYS A 7 -11.75 7.79 18.26
N GLY A 8 -11.41 7.51 17.00
CA GLY A 8 -10.17 7.99 16.39
C GLY A 8 -10.30 9.30 15.59
N TRP A 9 -9.17 9.79 15.07
CA TRP A 9 -9.11 10.98 14.22
C TRP A 9 -9.97 10.84 12.94
N TRP A 10 -10.20 9.61 12.47
CA TRP A 10 -11.05 9.27 11.32
C TRP A 10 -12.50 9.73 11.51
N THR A 11 -12.98 9.85 12.75
CA THR A 11 -14.36 10.28 13.04
C THR A 11 -14.67 11.69 12.52
N ALA A 12 -13.65 12.54 12.37
CA ALA A 12 -13.78 13.89 11.79
C ALA A 12 -14.16 13.87 10.29
N TYR A 13 -14.12 12.72 9.63
CA TYR A 13 -14.39 12.54 8.21
C TYR A 13 -15.73 11.84 7.91
N ARG A 14 -16.54 11.49 8.93
CA ARG A 14 -17.84 10.80 8.79
C ARG A 14 -18.85 11.48 7.87
N GLN A 15 -18.76 12.79 7.69
CA GLN A 15 -19.66 13.55 6.82
C GLN A 15 -19.24 13.54 5.34
N VAL A 16 -18.03 13.07 5.03
CA VAL A 16 -17.42 13.18 3.69
C VAL A 16 -17.03 11.81 3.12
N LEU A 17 -16.78 10.81 3.98
CA LEU A 17 -16.34 9.48 3.58
C LEU A 17 -17.29 8.40 4.09
N ASP A 18 -17.44 7.36 3.28
CA ASP A 18 -18.24 6.19 3.62
C ASP A 18 -17.63 5.40 4.78
N GLN A 19 -18.49 4.76 5.57
CA GLN A 19 -18.09 4.02 6.77
C GLN A 19 -16.96 3.00 6.54
N PRO A 20 -16.95 2.18 5.45
CA PRO A 20 -15.87 1.22 5.22
C PRO A 20 -14.48 1.86 5.11
N VAL A 21 -14.39 3.11 4.63
CA VAL A 21 -13.13 3.83 4.51
C VAL A 21 -12.61 4.26 5.90
N LEU A 22 -13.52 4.55 6.82
CA LEU A 22 -13.21 4.91 8.21
C LEU A 22 -12.82 3.67 9.01
N ASP A 23 -13.52 2.55 8.81
CA ASP A 23 -13.22 1.27 9.44
C ASP A 23 -11.80 0.79 9.09
N LEU A 24 -11.36 1.01 7.85
CA LEU A 24 -9.98 0.74 7.43
C LEU A 24 -8.96 1.57 8.22
N ALA A 25 -9.23 2.86 8.45
CA ALA A 25 -8.32 3.69 9.23
C ALA A 25 -8.24 3.25 10.70
N GLU A 26 -9.36 2.80 11.27
CA GLU A 26 -9.41 2.22 12.62
C GLU A 26 -8.60 0.93 12.70
N LEU A 27 -8.79 0.02 11.74
CA LEU A 27 -8.05 -1.24 11.66
C LEU A 27 -6.55 -1.02 11.48
N GLU A 28 -6.15 -0.12 10.59
CA GLU A 28 -4.74 0.22 10.37
C GLU A 28 -4.08 0.85 11.61
N ALA A 29 -4.80 1.70 12.33
CA ALA A 29 -4.29 2.35 13.54
C ALA A 29 -4.08 1.35 14.70
N ALA A 30 -4.89 0.29 14.76
CA ALA A 30 -4.78 -0.78 15.75
C ALA A 30 -3.91 -1.97 15.30
N ALA A 31 -3.34 -1.92 14.08
CA ALA A 31 -2.58 -3.02 13.52
C ALA A 31 -1.19 -3.14 14.15
N ASP A 32 -0.73 -4.38 14.32
CA ASP A 32 0.68 -4.67 14.61
C ASP A 32 1.46 -5.00 13.33
N ALA A 33 0.78 -5.57 12.33
CA ALA A 33 1.35 -5.91 11.04
C ALA A 33 0.39 -5.63 9.88
N LEU A 34 0.93 -5.17 8.76
CA LEU A 34 0.23 -4.89 7.52
C LEU A 34 0.94 -5.60 6.37
N HIS A 35 0.28 -6.55 5.74
CA HIS A 35 0.76 -7.25 4.55
C HIS A 35 -0.10 -6.86 3.35
N SER A 36 0.46 -6.05 2.45
CA SER A 36 -0.28 -5.48 1.33
C SER A 36 0.22 -6.07 0.02
N TYR A 37 -0.71 -6.54 -0.81
CA TYR A 37 -0.43 -6.84 -2.20
C TYR A 37 -1.27 -5.94 -3.11
N GLU A 38 -0.60 -5.23 -4.02
CA GLU A 38 -1.22 -4.35 -5.00
C GLU A 38 -0.72 -4.65 -6.41
N SER A 39 -1.64 -4.66 -7.38
CA SER A 39 -1.32 -5.03 -8.77
C SER A 39 -1.19 -3.82 -9.71
N LEU A 40 -2.04 -2.81 -9.53
CA LEU A 40 -2.13 -1.65 -10.43
C LEU A 40 -1.94 -0.30 -9.74
N PHE A 41 -1.97 -0.27 -8.40
CA PHE A 41 -1.79 0.93 -7.60
C PHE A 41 -0.59 0.78 -6.66
N ILE A 42 -0.04 1.89 -6.21
CA ILE A 42 0.84 1.88 -5.04
C ILE A 42 -0.04 1.72 -3.78
N PRO A 43 0.34 0.90 -2.78
CA PRO A 43 -0.40 0.77 -1.53
C PRO A 43 -0.72 2.13 -0.91
N GLY A 44 -1.97 2.31 -0.45
CA GLY A 44 -2.46 3.61 0.02
C GLY A 44 -1.60 4.27 1.09
N VAL A 45 -0.98 3.47 1.96
CA VAL A 45 -0.07 3.91 3.03
C VAL A 45 1.33 4.33 2.53
N LEU A 46 1.62 4.15 1.24
CA LEU A 46 2.87 4.49 0.57
C LEU A 46 2.68 5.53 -0.56
N GLN A 47 1.50 6.13 -0.69
CA GLN A 47 1.20 7.10 -1.77
C GLN A 47 1.58 8.53 -1.38
N ILE A 48 2.01 9.36 -2.33
CA ILE A 48 2.11 10.81 -2.11
C ILE A 48 0.80 11.52 -2.45
N ALA A 49 0.57 12.70 -1.87
CA ALA A 49 -0.65 13.49 -2.09
C ALA A 49 -0.95 13.75 -3.57
N GLU A 50 0.06 14.07 -4.39
CA GLU A 50 -0.13 14.30 -5.83
C GLU A 50 -0.57 13.04 -6.60
N TYR A 51 -0.07 11.87 -6.20
CA TYR A 51 -0.43 10.59 -6.80
C TYR A 51 -1.85 10.19 -6.38
N THR A 52 -2.17 10.29 -5.08
CA THR A 52 -3.53 10.08 -4.55
C THR A 52 -4.56 10.98 -5.23
N ARG A 53 -4.25 12.28 -5.36
CA ARG A 53 -5.11 13.24 -6.08
C ARG A 53 -5.36 12.82 -7.52
N SER A 54 -4.33 12.30 -8.20
CA SER A 54 -4.44 11.85 -9.58
C SER A 54 -5.33 10.61 -9.72
N ILE A 55 -5.22 9.65 -8.79
CA ILE A 55 -6.12 8.49 -8.73
C ILE A 55 -7.57 8.94 -8.52
N PHE A 56 -7.85 9.77 -7.52
CA PHE A 56 -9.22 10.19 -7.20
C PHE A 56 -9.88 11.01 -8.32
N ARG A 57 -9.09 11.77 -9.10
CA ARG A 57 -9.60 12.44 -10.32
C ARG A 57 -9.92 11.45 -11.43
N SER A 58 -9.15 10.38 -11.56
CA SER A 58 -9.34 9.38 -12.62
C SER A 58 -10.54 8.46 -12.40
N SER A 59 -11.01 8.29 -11.15
CA SER A 59 -12.07 7.35 -10.80
C SER A 59 -13.50 7.80 -11.16
N GLN A 60 -13.65 8.81 -12.03
CA GLN A 60 -14.94 9.35 -12.56
C GLN A 60 -16.02 9.62 -11.50
N SER A 61 -15.63 9.87 -10.25
CA SER A 61 -16.57 10.19 -9.19
C SER A 61 -16.95 11.66 -9.31
N GLU A 62 -18.25 11.98 -9.27
CA GLU A 62 -18.81 13.35 -9.29
C GLU A 62 -18.48 14.15 -8.03
N ARG A 63 -17.31 13.94 -7.42
CA ARG A 63 -16.86 14.67 -6.22
C ARG A 63 -16.54 16.11 -6.60
N SER A 64 -17.04 17.03 -5.77
CA SER A 64 -16.57 18.40 -5.76
C SER A 64 -15.07 18.47 -5.44
N THR A 65 -14.41 19.57 -5.81
CA THR A 65 -12.99 19.77 -5.49
C THR A 65 -12.73 19.71 -3.98
N SER A 66 -13.64 20.21 -3.15
CA SER A 66 -13.50 20.16 -1.69
C SER A 66 -13.60 18.74 -1.13
N GLU A 67 -14.50 17.91 -1.63
CA GLU A 67 -14.62 16.50 -1.23
C GLU A 67 -13.37 15.71 -1.62
N LEU A 68 -12.82 15.99 -2.81
CA LEU A 68 -11.58 15.38 -3.25
C LEU A 68 -10.41 15.73 -2.32
N GLU A 69 -10.21 17.00 -2.01
CA GLU A 69 -9.12 17.42 -1.13
C GLU A 69 -9.27 16.85 0.29
N ARG A 70 -10.51 16.72 0.80
CA ARG A 70 -10.79 16.03 2.06
C ARG A 70 -10.41 14.55 2.01
N ALA A 71 -10.73 13.85 0.93
CA ALA A 71 -10.34 12.46 0.75
C ALA A 71 -8.80 12.29 0.64
N VAL A 72 -8.12 13.21 -0.06
CA VAL A 72 -6.65 13.23 -0.12
C VAL A 72 -6.07 13.46 1.28
N GLN A 73 -6.59 14.43 2.03
CA GLN A 73 -6.16 14.71 3.39
C GLN A 73 -6.34 13.47 4.28
N PHE A 74 -7.49 12.81 4.20
CA PHE A 74 -7.73 11.57 4.93
C PHE A 74 -6.69 10.48 4.62
N ARG A 75 -6.34 10.28 3.34
CA ARG A 75 -5.29 9.31 2.97
C ARG A 75 -3.93 9.70 3.54
N MET A 76 -3.58 10.98 3.55
CA MET A 76 -2.31 11.45 4.13
C MET A 76 -2.29 11.32 5.67
N GLU A 77 -3.43 11.51 6.34
CA GLU A 77 -3.55 11.25 7.79
C GLU A 77 -3.36 9.76 8.11
N ARG A 78 -3.96 8.84 7.31
CA ARG A 78 -3.77 7.38 7.48
C ARG A 78 -2.30 6.96 7.43
N GLN A 79 -1.51 7.58 6.56
CA GLN A 79 -0.09 7.24 6.39
C GLN A 79 0.76 7.50 7.63
N LYS A 80 0.31 8.39 8.53
CA LYS A 80 1.05 8.76 9.73
C LYS A 80 1.25 7.59 10.69
N ILE A 81 0.49 6.50 10.57
CA ILE A 81 0.71 5.26 11.33
C ILE A 81 2.15 4.74 11.17
N LEU A 82 2.79 4.97 10.03
CA LEU A 82 4.17 4.51 9.79
C LEU A 82 5.23 5.39 10.49
N ALA A 83 4.84 6.55 11.02
CA ALA A 83 5.71 7.51 11.70
C ALA A 83 5.39 7.66 13.19
N GLN A 84 4.47 6.85 13.74
CA GLN A 84 4.11 6.89 15.16
C GLN A 84 5.18 6.21 16.04
N GLU A 85 5.07 6.34 17.37
CA GLU A 85 6.03 5.77 18.33
C GLU A 85 6.16 4.24 18.21
N ARG A 86 5.03 3.57 17.92
CA ARG A 86 4.95 2.11 17.72
C ARG A 86 4.27 1.83 16.37
N PRO A 87 5.00 1.96 15.24
CA PRO A 87 4.40 1.76 13.94
C PRO A 87 4.16 0.26 13.67
N PRO A 88 3.12 -0.10 12.89
CA PRO A 88 2.95 -1.48 12.43
C PRO A 88 4.12 -1.87 11.53
N THR A 89 4.47 -3.16 11.52
CA THR A 89 5.37 -3.68 10.47
C THR A 89 4.62 -3.72 9.15
N LEU A 90 5.11 -3.02 8.13
CA LEU A 90 4.53 -3.03 6.79
C LEU A 90 5.37 -3.89 5.87
N HIS A 91 4.74 -4.88 5.23
CA HIS A 91 5.31 -5.62 4.11
C HIS A 91 4.43 -5.42 2.88
N ALA A 92 4.92 -4.65 1.91
CA ALA A 92 4.25 -4.38 0.66
C ALA A 92 4.88 -5.18 -0.49
N VAL A 93 4.08 -5.98 -1.18
CA VAL A 93 4.42 -6.57 -2.47
C VAL A 93 3.67 -5.80 -3.56
N ILE A 94 4.41 -5.09 -4.39
CA ILE A 94 3.85 -4.23 -5.45
C ILE A 94 4.16 -4.89 -6.79
N HIS A 95 3.14 -5.21 -7.57
CA HIS A 95 3.37 -5.72 -8.92
C HIS A 95 3.98 -4.63 -9.81
N GLU A 96 4.92 -5.02 -10.68
CA GLU A 96 5.65 -4.11 -11.57
C GLU A 96 4.71 -3.21 -12.39
N ALA A 97 3.54 -3.72 -12.80
CA ALA A 97 2.53 -2.94 -13.51
C ALA A 97 2.11 -1.64 -12.77
N ALA A 98 1.98 -1.66 -11.44
CA ALA A 98 1.64 -0.47 -10.64
C ALA A 98 2.70 0.65 -10.74
N LEU A 99 3.94 0.29 -11.11
CA LEU A 99 5.04 1.22 -11.32
C LEU A 99 5.06 1.81 -12.75
N HIS A 100 4.29 1.22 -13.67
CA HIS A 100 4.14 1.67 -15.06
C HIS A 100 2.84 2.45 -15.29
N VAL A 101 1.78 2.17 -14.54
CA VAL A 101 0.51 2.90 -14.66
C VAL A 101 0.72 4.35 -14.23
N ARG A 102 0.55 5.27 -15.18
CA ARG A 102 0.76 6.71 -14.98
C ARG A 102 -0.48 7.36 -14.40
N PHE A 103 -0.54 7.44 -13.07
CA PHE A 103 -1.46 8.35 -12.38
C PHE A 103 -0.82 9.72 -12.21
N GLY A 104 -1.34 10.71 -12.94
CA GLY A 104 -0.78 12.06 -12.97
C GLY A 104 0.33 12.20 -14.01
N SER A 105 1.19 13.21 -13.85
CA SER A 105 2.30 13.47 -14.78
C SER A 105 3.52 12.57 -14.49
N THR A 106 4.46 12.53 -15.44
CA THR A 106 5.79 11.90 -15.27
C THR A 106 6.48 12.38 -13.98
N ALA A 107 6.40 13.69 -13.69
CA ALA A 107 6.97 14.26 -12.47
C ALA A 107 6.29 13.72 -11.19
N VAL A 108 4.97 13.50 -11.19
CA VAL A 108 4.25 12.89 -10.06
C VAL A 108 4.70 11.45 -9.87
N MET A 109 4.78 10.66 -10.95
CA MET A 109 5.21 9.27 -10.86
C MET A 109 6.67 9.16 -10.38
N ARG A 110 7.55 10.03 -10.87
CA ARG A 110 8.94 10.12 -10.40
C ARG A 110 9.01 10.39 -8.89
N LYS A 111 8.25 11.38 -8.40
CA LYS A 111 8.18 11.68 -6.96
C LYS A 111 7.65 10.50 -6.15
N GLN A 112 6.65 9.78 -6.67
CA GLN A 112 6.06 8.61 -6.03
C GLN A 112 7.08 7.46 -5.91
N LEU A 113 7.84 7.17 -6.97
CA LEU A 113 8.88 6.13 -6.94
C LEU A 113 10.03 6.50 -5.99
N LEU A 114 10.47 7.77 -5.99
CA LEU A 114 11.45 8.25 -5.01
C LEU A 114 10.92 8.17 -3.56
N HIS A 115 9.62 8.32 -3.36
CA HIS A 115 9.00 8.15 -2.05
C HIS A 115 9.05 6.70 -1.57
N LEU A 116 8.83 5.72 -2.46
CA LEU A 116 9.01 4.30 -2.09
C LEU A 116 10.43 4.00 -1.59
N ILE A 117 11.45 4.56 -2.26
CA ILE A 117 12.84 4.43 -1.83
C ILE A 117 13.04 4.99 -0.42
N ARG A 118 12.51 6.20 -0.14
CA ARG A 118 12.58 6.80 1.20
C ARG A 118 11.83 5.97 2.25
N MET A 119 10.67 5.42 1.91
CA MET A 119 9.89 4.62 2.85
C MET A 119 10.59 3.31 3.22
N ALA A 120 11.34 2.71 2.28
CA ALA A 120 12.15 1.52 2.56
C ALA A 120 13.38 1.80 3.45
N GLU A 121 13.71 3.06 3.75
CA GLU A 121 14.74 3.39 4.75
C GLU A 121 14.25 3.11 6.18
N LEU A 122 12.94 3.04 6.39
CA LEU A 122 12.33 2.73 7.69
C LEU A 122 12.50 1.25 8.03
N PRO A 123 13.00 0.90 9.24
CA PRO A 123 13.32 -0.48 9.59
C PRO A 123 12.10 -1.40 9.68
N HIS A 124 10.90 -0.86 9.84
CA HIS A 124 9.63 -1.60 9.90
C HIS A 124 8.89 -1.64 8.56
N VAL A 125 9.48 -1.14 7.46
CA VAL A 125 8.88 -1.12 6.13
C VAL A 125 9.70 -1.99 5.18
N THR A 126 9.07 -3.04 4.65
CA THR A 126 9.60 -3.90 3.60
C THR A 126 8.81 -3.69 2.32
N ILE A 127 9.46 -3.29 1.24
CA ILE A 127 8.85 -3.13 -0.08
C ILE A 127 9.52 -4.09 -1.05
N GLN A 128 8.73 -4.93 -1.72
CA GLN A 128 9.19 -5.82 -2.79
C GLN A 128 8.42 -5.56 -4.07
N VAL A 129 9.10 -5.69 -5.21
CA VAL A 129 8.46 -5.64 -6.52
C VAL A 129 8.26 -7.05 -7.06
N LEU A 130 7.03 -7.39 -7.42
CA LEU A 130 6.71 -8.61 -8.14
C LEU A 130 6.85 -8.34 -9.66
N PRO A 131 7.89 -8.86 -10.33
CA PRO A 131 8.20 -8.50 -11.71
C PRO A 131 7.27 -9.21 -12.70
N PHE A 132 7.14 -8.68 -13.92
CA PHE A 132 6.38 -9.36 -14.99
C PHE A 132 6.89 -10.77 -15.32
N THR A 133 8.16 -11.05 -15.02
CA THR A 133 8.81 -12.34 -15.25
C THR A 133 8.56 -13.35 -14.13
N ALA A 134 7.78 -13.01 -13.10
CA ALA A 134 7.44 -13.93 -12.02
C ALA A 134 6.60 -15.11 -12.54
N GLU A 135 7.18 -16.30 -12.56
CA GLU A 135 6.50 -17.53 -12.99
C GLU A 135 5.67 -18.15 -11.85
N GLY A 136 4.65 -18.94 -12.20
CA GLY A 136 3.92 -19.80 -11.24
C GLY A 136 2.91 -19.10 -10.34
N LEU A 137 2.79 -17.78 -10.40
CA LEU A 137 1.66 -17.04 -9.84
C LEU A 137 0.65 -16.83 -10.96
N SER A 138 -0.61 -17.21 -10.75
CA SER A 138 -1.69 -16.69 -11.59
C SER A 138 -1.62 -15.18 -11.48
N ALA A 139 -1.24 -14.50 -12.58
CA ALA A 139 -1.00 -13.06 -12.72
C ALA A 139 -2.25 -12.19 -12.45
N PHE A 140 -3.23 -12.75 -11.73
CA PHE A 140 -4.54 -12.22 -11.38
C PHE A 140 -4.84 -12.49 -9.91
N SER A 141 -3.86 -12.34 -9.01
CA SER A 141 -4.21 -12.21 -7.61
C SER A 141 -4.96 -10.89 -7.42
N THR A 142 -6.17 -10.98 -6.88
CA THR A 142 -6.93 -9.83 -6.42
C THR A 142 -6.08 -9.11 -5.36
N PRO A 143 -5.87 -7.79 -5.46
CA PRO A 143 -5.24 -7.01 -4.40
C PRO A 143 -5.92 -7.24 -3.06
N PHE A 144 -5.13 -7.25 -2.00
CA PHE A 144 -5.64 -7.41 -0.64
C PHE A 144 -4.70 -6.78 0.37
N LEU A 145 -5.26 -6.44 1.53
CA LEU A 145 -4.52 -6.04 2.72
C LEU A 145 -4.83 -7.03 3.83
N LEU A 146 -3.82 -7.72 4.33
CA LEU A 146 -3.92 -8.52 5.55
C LEU A 146 -3.44 -7.70 6.73
N VAL A 147 -4.32 -7.53 7.71
CA VAL A 147 -4.10 -6.79 8.94
C VAL A 147 -3.94 -7.79 10.09
N GLY A 148 -2.74 -7.85 10.64
CA GLY A 148 -2.40 -8.71 11.76
C GLY A 148 -2.34 -7.94 13.08
N SER A 149 -2.74 -8.60 14.17
CA SER A 149 -2.56 -8.11 15.53
C SER A 149 -1.95 -9.20 16.42
N HIS A 150 -0.91 -8.86 17.18
CA HIS A 150 -0.29 -9.74 18.17
C HIS A 150 -1.18 -9.80 19.42
N GLY A 151 -1.87 -10.93 19.61
CA GLY A 151 -2.50 -11.24 20.90
C GLY A 151 -4.01 -11.48 20.87
N ALA A 152 -4.46 -12.37 19.99
CA ALA A 152 -5.83 -12.92 19.95
C ALA A 152 -6.94 -12.02 19.35
N ALA A 153 -6.60 -10.87 18.74
CA ALA A 153 -7.52 -10.15 17.87
C ALA A 153 -7.59 -10.81 16.48
N LEU A 154 -8.78 -10.76 15.87
CA LEU A 154 -9.09 -11.35 14.57
C LEU A 154 -8.20 -10.73 13.48
N GLU A 155 -7.28 -11.52 12.93
CA GLU A 155 -6.64 -11.18 11.66
C GLU A 155 -7.73 -10.89 10.63
N THR A 156 -7.54 -9.81 9.88
CA THR A 156 -8.56 -9.32 8.96
C THR A 156 -7.95 -9.16 7.59
N VAL A 157 -8.57 -9.77 6.58
CA VAL A 157 -8.24 -9.52 5.19
C VAL A 157 -9.25 -8.56 4.60
N LEU A 158 -8.76 -7.44 4.10
CA LEU A 158 -9.52 -6.51 3.29
C LEU A 158 -9.31 -6.84 1.81
N VAL A 159 -10.42 -7.00 1.09
CA VAL A 159 -10.44 -7.11 -0.37
C VAL A 159 -11.36 -6.04 -0.92
N GLU A 160 -10.82 -5.15 -1.74
CA GLU A 160 -11.61 -4.12 -2.41
C GLU A 160 -12.13 -4.64 -3.76
N THR A 161 -13.41 -4.42 -4.01
CA THR A 161 -14.06 -4.66 -5.29
C THR A 161 -14.62 -3.33 -5.82
N PRO A 162 -14.95 -3.23 -7.12
CA PRO A 162 -15.59 -2.02 -7.65
C PRO A 162 -16.89 -1.62 -6.95
N ALA A 163 -17.58 -2.59 -6.30
CA ALA A 163 -18.87 -2.36 -5.66
C ALA A 163 -18.77 -2.19 -4.13
N SER A 164 -17.79 -2.81 -3.48
CA SER A 164 -17.68 -2.83 -2.01
C SER A 164 -16.29 -3.23 -1.51
N SER A 165 -16.04 -2.91 -0.23
CA SER A 165 -14.93 -3.44 0.56
C SER A 165 -15.38 -4.65 1.36
N LEU A 166 -14.69 -5.78 1.21
CA LEU A 166 -14.96 -7.01 1.94
C LEU A 166 -13.97 -7.17 3.09
N TYR A 167 -14.49 -7.35 4.30
CA TYR A 167 -13.72 -7.64 5.50
C TYR A 167 -13.88 -9.13 5.84
N VAL A 168 -12.79 -9.88 5.72
CA VAL A 168 -12.77 -11.33 5.92
C VAL A 168 -12.04 -11.65 7.21
N HIS A 169 -12.76 -12.27 8.14
CA HIS A 169 -12.26 -12.66 9.47
C HIS A 169 -12.24 -14.17 9.68
N GLU A 170 -12.78 -14.94 8.73
CA GLU A 170 -12.82 -16.40 8.83
C GLU A 170 -11.40 -16.96 8.75
N ARG A 171 -10.98 -17.68 9.80
CA ARG A 171 -9.61 -18.19 9.94
C ARG A 171 -9.14 -18.99 8.71
N GLU A 172 -9.97 -19.89 8.18
CA GLU A 172 -9.58 -20.66 6.99
C GLU A 172 -9.35 -19.77 5.76
N ALA A 173 -10.15 -18.72 5.60
CA ALA A 173 -9.97 -17.76 4.53
C ALA A 173 -8.71 -16.91 4.75
N VAL A 174 -8.48 -16.42 5.98
CA VAL A 174 -7.27 -15.68 6.35
C VAL A 174 -6.02 -16.52 6.10
N ASP A 175 -5.99 -17.79 6.53
CA ASP A 175 -4.85 -18.70 6.32
C ASP A 175 -4.49 -18.86 4.83
N LYS A 176 -5.51 -18.89 3.95
CA LYS A 176 -5.31 -18.90 2.49
C LYS A 176 -4.64 -17.61 2.01
N TYR A 177 -5.05 -16.45 2.50
CA TYR A 177 -4.42 -15.17 2.14
C TYR A 177 -3.01 -15.04 2.72
N THR A 178 -2.76 -15.49 3.95
CA THR A 178 -1.42 -15.55 4.56
C THR A 178 -0.47 -16.40 3.72
N THR A 179 -0.90 -17.61 3.36
CA THR A 179 -0.13 -18.52 2.48
C THR A 179 0.13 -17.88 1.11
N ARG A 180 -0.89 -17.19 0.56
CA ARG A 180 -0.78 -16.49 -0.71
C ARG A 180 0.22 -15.34 -0.64
N PHE A 181 0.18 -14.55 0.42
CA PHE A 181 1.12 -13.44 0.65
C PHE A 181 2.56 -13.96 0.77
N ALA A 182 2.79 -15.02 1.55
CA ALA A 182 4.10 -15.64 1.68
C ALA A 182 4.64 -16.10 0.31
N ARG A 183 3.79 -16.69 -0.53
CA ARG A 183 4.17 -17.08 -1.89
C ARG A 183 4.50 -15.86 -2.76
N LEU A 184 3.66 -14.82 -2.73
CA LEU A 184 3.89 -13.56 -3.46
C LEU A 184 5.25 -12.94 -3.08
N SER A 185 5.53 -12.82 -1.78
CA SER A 185 6.80 -12.28 -1.27
C SER A 185 8.00 -13.13 -1.68
N SER A 186 7.87 -14.46 -1.65
CA SER A 186 8.97 -15.37 -2.04
C SER A 186 9.32 -15.34 -3.53
N THR A 187 8.36 -14.97 -4.39
CA THR A 187 8.54 -14.87 -5.85
C THR A 187 8.87 -13.45 -6.29
N ALA A 188 8.59 -12.45 -5.45
CA ALA A 188 8.98 -11.09 -5.69
C ALA A 188 10.51 -10.93 -5.64
N LEU A 189 11.01 -9.87 -6.28
CA LEU A 189 12.42 -9.51 -6.20
C LEU A 189 12.83 -9.27 -4.73
N PRO A 190 14.13 -9.39 -4.39
CA PRO A 190 14.63 -9.01 -3.09
C PRO A 190 14.13 -7.62 -2.65
N PRO A 191 13.87 -7.40 -1.35
CA PRO A 191 13.39 -6.13 -0.84
C PRO A 191 14.19 -4.94 -1.33
N LEU A 192 13.50 -3.82 -1.49
CA LEU A 192 14.13 -2.55 -1.80
C LEU A 192 15.02 -2.15 -0.63
N ASP A 193 16.32 -2.23 -0.81
CA ASP A 193 17.29 -1.82 0.19
C ASP A 193 18.09 -0.61 -0.29
N PRO A 194 17.74 0.62 0.16
CA PRO A 194 18.42 1.84 -0.28
C PRO A 194 19.88 1.92 0.22
N LYS A 195 20.31 1.04 1.14
CA LYS A 195 21.67 1.02 1.69
C LYS A 195 22.62 0.13 0.88
N VAL A 196 22.10 -0.73 0.02
CA VAL A 196 22.94 -1.57 -0.86
C VAL A 196 23.50 -0.68 -1.98
N PRO A 197 24.83 -0.59 -2.12
CA PRO A 197 25.43 0.21 -3.18
C PRO A 197 25.12 -0.41 -4.55
N ALA A 198 24.91 0.44 -5.56
CA ALA A 198 24.52 0.02 -6.92
C ALA A 198 25.46 -1.02 -7.55
N SER A 199 26.72 -1.07 -7.12
CA SER A 199 27.75 -2.01 -7.58
C SER A 199 27.62 -3.42 -7.00
N ALA A 200 26.73 -3.65 -6.03
CA ALA A 200 26.52 -4.94 -5.36
C ALA A 200 25.28 -5.70 -5.85
N HIS A 201 24.51 -5.13 -6.79
CA HIS A 201 23.35 -5.80 -7.39
C HIS A 201 23.80 -6.79 -8.49
N ASP A 202 24.46 -7.89 -8.10
CA ASP A 202 24.80 -9.00 -9.02
C ASP A 202 23.55 -9.75 -9.52
N SER A 203 22.39 -9.52 -8.90
CA SER A 203 21.08 -10.03 -9.30
C SER A 203 20.02 -8.93 -9.29
N ARG A 204 19.11 -8.94 -10.28
CA ARG A 204 17.95 -8.03 -10.37
C ARG A 204 17.19 -7.99 -9.05
N ASP A 205 17.02 -6.80 -8.48
CA ASP A 205 16.28 -6.58 -7.23
C ASP A 205 15.23 -5.46 -7.36
N SER A 206 14.45 -5.24 -6.29
CA SER A 206 13.40 -4.23 -6.31
C SER A 206 13.95 -2.81 -6.51
N LEU A 207 15.12 -2.49 -5.94
CA LEU A 207 15.73 -1.16 -6.05
C LEU A 207 16.19 -0.88 -7.50
N SER A 208 16.96 -1.79 -8.08
CA SER A 208 17.47 -1.68 -9.46
C SER A 208 16.34 -1.55 -10.48
N LEU A 209 15.22 -2.26 -10.29
CA LEU A 209 14.03 -2.10 -11.13
C LEU A 209 13.45 -0.68 -11.01
N ILE A 210 13.24 -0.18 -9.79
CA ILE A 210 12.71 1.18 -9.59
C ILE A 210 13.67 2.24 -10.15
N GLN A 211 14.99 2.07 -9.96
CA GLN A 211 16.00 2.97 -10.53
C GLN A 211 15.94 2.97 -12.06
N HIS A 212 15.81 1.81 -12.70
CA HIS A 212 15.64 1.71 -14.15
C HIS A 212 14.42 2.51 -14.65
N LEU A 213 13.27 2.36 -13.97
CA LEU A 213 12.07 3.15 -14.29
C LEU A 213 12.30 4.65 -14.07
N LEU A 214 12.97 5.03 -12.98
CA LEU A 214 13.30 6.43 -12.69
C LEU A 214 14.18 7.07 -13.76
N TYR A 215 15.09 6.32 -14.42
CA TYR A 215 15.85 6.80 -15.56
C TYR A 215 14.95 7.09 -16.76
N GLY A 216 14.00 6.20 -17.08
CA GLY A 216 13.03 6.42 -18.15
C GLY A 216 12.06 7.59 -17.93
N LEU A 217 11.94 8.06 -16.68
CA LEU A 217 11.13 9.23 -16.30
C LEU A 217 11.93 10.55 -16.26
N GLN A 218 13.24 10.53 -16.55
CA GLN A 218 14.02 11.76 -16.78
C GLN A 218 13.73 12.21 -18.21
N GLU A 219 12.96 13.29 -18.35
CA GLU A 219 12.34 13.75 -19.60
C GLU A 219 13.28 13.84 -20.83
N ILE A 220 12.70 13.51 -21.99
CA ILE A 220 12.96 14.15 -23.29
C ILE A 220 12.20 15.47 -23.31
#